data_AF-A0A519URG6-F1
#
_entry.id   AF-A0A519URG6-F1
#
_cell.length_a   1.000
_cell.length_b   1.000
_cell.length_c   1.000
_cell.angle_alpha   90.00
_cell.angle_beta   90.00
_cell.angle_gamma   90.00
#
_symmetry.space_group_name_H-M   'P 1'
#
loop_
_entity.id
_entity.type
_entity.pdbx_description
1 polymer ?
#
loop_
_entity_poly.entity_id
_entity_poly.type
_entity_poly.pdbx_seq_one_letter_code
_entity_poly.pdbx_strand_id
1 'polypeptide(L)'
;MNTLSPIQSYQEPFTQIPNKQAPIHTLKAILLIAMLCVICFAPFLKAQDTKWPIKFGKYSCSASKYRNGSYEFIPRGSIVLKADGSYTYLGFEKPSVGKFKINKEGNIDFIGGYLDKGNAEKMDRINKFYIVFPTNPDNRWTASLN
;
A
#
# COMPACT_ATOMS: atom_id res chain seq x y z
N MET A 1 76.03 -24.55 42.57
CA MET A 1 75.80 -26.00 42.40
C MET A 1 74.34 -26.19 42.02
N ASN A 2 74.14 -26.88 40.89
CA ASN A 2 72.92 -27.55 40.40
C ASN A 2 71.74 -26.68 39.98
N THR A 3 71.01 -26.94 38.90
CA THR A 3 71.18 -27.68 37.64
C THR A 3 69.96 -27.25 36.82
N LEU A 4 70.15 -26.76 35.60
CA LEU A 4 69.07 -26.41 34.66
C LEU A 4 68.55 -27.67 33.97
N SER A 5 67.22 -27.80 33.87
CA SER A 5 66.54 -28.77 32.99
C SER A 5 65.77 -28.00 31.90
N PRO A 6 65.77 -28.43 30.63
CA PRO A 6 65.23 -27.65 29.52
C PRO A 6 63.75 -27.95 29.25
N ILE A 7 62.98 -26.91 28.91
CA ILE A 7 61.60 -27.05 28.42
C ILE A 7 61.65 -27.07 26.88
N GLN A 8 61.18 -28.17 26.32
CA GLN A 8 61.18 -28.48 24.89
C GLN A 8 60.02 -27.75 24.18
N SER A 9 60.35 -27.07 23.08
CA SER A 9 59.43 -26.44 22.15
C SER A 9 58.61 -27.48 21.36
N TYR A 10 57.29 -27.30 21.31
CA TYR A 10 56.42 -28.06 20.40
C TYR A 10 55.97 -27.12 19.27
N GLN A 11 56.39 -27.41 18.04
CA GLN A 11 55.94 -26.73 16.81
C GLN A 11 54.90 -27.63 16.13
N GLU A 12 53.75 -27.07 15.79
CA GLU A 12 52.72 -27.79 15.04
C GLU A 12 53.12 -28.01 13.57
N PRO A 13 52.76 -29.15 12.97
CA PRO A 13 53.07 -29.46 11.58
C PRO A 13 52.20 -28.66 10.60
N PHE A 14 52.86 -27.91 9.72
CA PHE A 14 52.30 -27.21 8.57
C PHE A 14 51.71 -28.21 7.56
N THR A 15 50.39 -28.19 7.36
CA THR A 15 49.73 -28.87 6.25
C THR A 15 49.89 -28.05 4.97
N GLN A 16 50.58 -28.62 3.98
CA GLN A 16 50.72 -28.01 2.66
C GLN A 16 49.42 -28.11 1.85
N ILE A 17 49.02 -26.99 1.23
CA ILE A 17 47.91 -26.94 0.28
C ILE A 17 48.46 -27.30 -1.12
N PRO A 18 47.96 -28.35 -1.79
CA PRO A 18 48.39 -28.67 -3.14
C PRO A 18 47.89 -27.64 -4.15
N ASN A 19 48.84 -27.05 -4.87
CA ASN A 19 48.62 -26.26 -6.09
C ASN A 19 48.01 -27.15 -7.17
N LYS A 20 46.78 -26.83 -7.61
CA LYS A 20 46.16 -27.48 -8.77
C LYS A 20 45.71 -26.42 -9.78
N GLN A 21 46.65 -26.08 -10.66
CA GLN A 21 46.38 -25.41 -11.93
C GLN A 21 45.35 -26.24 -12.72
N ALA A 22 44.20 -25.67 -13.05
CA ALA A 22 43.21 -26.30 -13.92
C ALA A 22 43.45 -25.91 -15.40
N PRO A 23 43.34 -26.86 -16.36
CA PRO A 23 43.72 -26.68 -17.75
C PRO A 23 42.69 -25.90 -18.58
N ILE A 24 43.22 -25.02 -19.44
CA ILE A 24 42.56 -24.13 -20.39
C ILE A 24 42.06 -24.94 -21.60
N HIS A 25 40.98 -25.73 -21.50
CA HIS A 25 40.41 -26.39 -22.68
C HIS A 25 38.91 -26.72 -22.55
N THR A 26 38.04 -25.73 -22.30
CA THR A 26 36.58 -25.94 -22.45
C THR A 26 35.80 -24.66 -22.79
N LEU A 27 36.43 -23.68 -23.45
CA LEU A 27 35.82 -22.37 -23.74
C LEU A 27 34.90 -22.33 -24.98
N LYS A 28 34.49 -23.46 -25.56
CA LYS A 28 33.65 -23.49 -26.78
C LYS A 28 32.31 -24.22 -26.65
N ALA A 29 32.06 -24.96 -25.57
CA ALA A 29 30.82 -25.73 -25.41
C ALA A 29 29.77 -25.06 -24.51
N ILE A 30 30.09 -23.94 -23.84
CA ILE A 30 29.17 -23.25 -22.90
C ILE A 30 28.42 -22.09 -23.58
N LEU A 31 28.69 -21.81 -24.86
CA LEU A 31 28.06 -20.67 -25.54
C LEU A 31 26.68 -20.97 -26.17
N LEU A 32 26.27 -22.24 -26.26
CA LEU A 32 25.02 -22.61 -26.94
C LEU A 32 23.82 -22.89 -26.00
N ILE A 33 24.03 -22.96 -24.68
CA ILE A 33 22.94 -23.14 -23.70
C ILE A 33 22.48 -21.80 -23.09
N ALA A 34 23.20 -20.71 -23.33
CA ALA A 34 22.82 -19.37 -22.89
C ALA A 34 21.80 -18.67 -23.83
N MET A 35 21.47 -19.27 -24.98
CA MET A 35 20.58 -18.67 -25.98
C MET A 35 19.18 -19.31 -25.99
N LEU A 36 18.71 -19.83 -24.84
CA LEU A 36 17.35 -20.38 -24.67
C LEU A 36 16.68 -19.96 -23.35
N CYS A 37 17.08 -18.81 -22.79
CA CYS A 37 16.57 -18.30 -21.49
C CYS A 37 15.92 -16.90 -21.57
N VAL A 38 15.65 -16.35 -22.76
CA VAL A 38 15.19 -14.95 -22.92
C VAL A 38 13.81 -14.84 -23.58
N ILE A 39 12.98 -15.87 -23.52
CA ILE A 39 11.59 -15.80 -24.01
C ILE A 39 10.73 -16.64 -23.08
N CYS A 40 10.22 -16.07 -21.97
CA CYS A 40 9.03 -16.53 -21.22
C CYS A 40 8.76 -15.79 -19.90
N PHE A 41 9.25 -14.56 -19.70
CA PHE A 41 8.82 -13.74 -18.56
C PHE A 41 8.60 -12.31 -19.03
N ALA A 42 7.56 -12.10 -19.85
CA ALA A 42 6.90 -10.81 -19.85
C ALA A 42 5.97 -10.83 -18.62
N PRO A 43 6.28 -10.16 -17.50
CA PRO A 43 5.24 -9.90 -16.54
C PRO A 43 4.23 -8.99 -17.24
N PHE A 44 3.03 -9.51 -17.46
CA PHE A 44 1.85 -8.74 -17.80
C PHE A 44 1.62 -7.76 -16.64
N LEU A 45 2.31 -6.60 -16.64
CA LEU A 45 1.89 -5.46 -15.85
C LEU A 45 0.59 -4.97 -16.51
N LYS A 46 -0.54 -5.54 -16.08
CA LYS A 46 -1.81 -4.88 -16.28
C LYS A 46 -1.75 -3.59 -15.47
N ALA A 47 -1.53 -2.47 -16.15
CA ALA A 47 -1.93 -1.18 -15.63
C ALA A 47 -3.38 -1.32 -15.20
N GLN A 48 -3.63 -1.21 -13.89
CA GLN A 48 -4.98 -1.13 -13.39
C GLN A 48 -5.54 0.21 -13.84
N ASP A 49 -6.30 0.19 -14.93
CA ASP A 49 -7.20 1.27 -15.31
C ASP A 49 -8.22 1.43 -14.18
N THR A 50 -7.87 2.24 -13.19
CA THR A 50 -8.87 2.78 -12.26
C THR A 50 -9.70 3.74 -13.08
N LYS A 51 -10.81 3.23 -13.62
CA LYS A 51 -11.68 3.89 -14.62
C LYS A 51 -12.23 5.26 -14.19
N TRP A 52 -12.02 5.70 -12.94
CA TRP A 52 -12.51 6.97 -12.40
C TRP A 52 -11.45 7.59 -11.48
N PRO A 53 -10.71 8.62 -11.94
CA PRO A 53 -9.78 9.33 -11.08
C PRO A 53 -10.57 10.10 -10.02
N ILE A 54 -10.37 9.75 -8.75
CA ILE A 54 -10.93 10.50 -7.62
C ILE A 54 -10.19 11.83 -7.52
N LYS A 55 -10.93 12.93 -7.44
CA LYS A 55 -10.34 14.25 -7.20
C LYS A 55 -10.09 14.47 -5.70
N PHE A 56 -8.92 14.98 -5.35
CA PHE A 56 -8.66 15.48 -4.01
C PHE A 56 -9.29 16.86 -3.82
N GLY A 57 -9.80 17.13 -2.63
CA GLY A 57 -10.57 18.35 -2.37
C GLY A 57 -11.64 18.17 -1.30
N LYS A 58 -12.53 19.16 -1.20
CA LYS A 58 -13.58 19.24 -0.19
C LYS A 58 -14.90 18.71 -0.74
N TYR A 59 -15.39 17.63 -0.15
CA TYR A 59 -16.67 17.00 -0.45
C TYR A 59 -17.73 17.42 0.57
N SER A 60 -18.78 18.10 0.11
CA SER A 60 -19.93 18.47 0.94
C SER A 60 -20.78 17.23 1.23
N CYS A 61 -21.10 17.00 2.50
CA CYS A 61 -21.83 15.82 2.96
C CYS A 61 -23.26 16.19 3.37
N SER A 62 -24.23 15.39 2.98
CA SER A 62 -25.64 15.54 3.37
C SER A 62 -26.29 14.19 3.60
N ALA A 63 -27.15 14.09 4.61
CA ALA A 63 -28.11 12.99 4.75
C ALA A 63 -29.41 13.37 4.05
N SER A 64 -30.10 12.39 3.46
CA SER A 64 -31.43 12.59 2.90
C SER A 64 -32.44 11.70 3.60
N LYS A 65 -33.58 12.26 4.00
CA LYS A 65 -34.68 11.53 4.61
C LYS A 65 -35.97 11.80 3.86
N TYR A 66 -36.72 10.76 3.53
CA TYR A 66 -38.06 10.92 2.99
C TYR A 66 -39.06 11.13 4.13
N ARG A 67 -39.81 12.24 4.10
CA ARG A 67 -40.88 12.54 5.05
C ARG A 67 -42.03 13.23 4.31
N ASN A 68 -43.26 12.81 4.62
CA ASN A 68 -44.49 13.46 4.17
C ASN A 68 -44.53 13.79 2.66
N GLY A 69 -44.13 12.85 1.80
CA GLY A 69 -44.18 13.05 0.35
C GLY A 69 -42.98 13.81 -0.25
N SER A 70 -41.97 14.17 0.54
CA SER A 70 -40.82 14.96 0.09
C SER A 70 -39.49 14.47 0.68
N TYR A 71 -38.38 14.86 0.04
CA TYR A 71 -37.03 14.62 0.56
C TYR A 71 -36.55 15.83 1.37
N GLU A 72 -36.19 15.58 2.62
CA GLU A 72 -35.48 16.51 3.49
C GLU A 72 -33.97 16.24 3.38
N PHE A 73 -33.18 17.29 3.16
CA PHE A 73 -31.72 17.20 3.10
C PHE A 73 -31.11 17.87 4.33
N ILE A 74 -30.37 17.09 5.11
CA ILE A 74 -29.75 17.52 6.36
C ILE A 74 -28.25 17.65 6.11
N PRO A 75 -27.64 18.85 6.23
CA PRO A 75 -26.20 19.03 6.10
C PRO A 75 -25.43 18.22 7.15
N ARG A 76 -24.34 17.57 6.73
CA ARG A 76 -23.47 16.73 7.57
C ARG A 76 -22.00 17.15 7.47
N GLY A 77 -21.75 18.45 7.28
CA GLY A 77 -20.40 18.99 7.17
C GLY A 77 -19.70 18.64 5.86
N SER A 78 -18.39 18.41 5.90
CA SER A 78 -17.60 18.11 4.71
C SER A 78 -16.42 17.19 5.01
N ILE A 79 -15.95 16.47 4.00
CA ILE A 79 -14.74 15.66 4.04
C ILE A 79 -13.71 16.30 3.10
N VAL A 80 -12.53 16.61 3.60
CA VAL A 80 -11.40 17.05 2.77
C VAL A 80 -10.48 15.86 2.54
N LEU A 81 -10.34 15.42 1.29
CA LEU A 81 -9.39 14.38 0.89
C LEU A 81 -8.10 15.02 0.39
N LYS A 82 -6.96 14.56 0.88
CA LYS A 82 -5.63 15.02 0.46
C LYS A 82 -4.87 13.91 -0.28
N ALA A 83 -3.96 14.31 -1.16
CA ALA A 83 -3.16 13.38 -1.97
C ALA A 83 -2.24 12.48 -1.13
N ASP A 84 -1.92 12.87 0.10
CA ASP A 84 -1.09 12.11 1.05
C ASP A 84 -1.86 10.95 1.75
N GLY A 85 -3.09 10.69 1.32
CA GLY A 85 -3.96 9.66 1.90
C GLY A 85 -4.57 10.04 3.26
N SER A 86 -4.48 11.31 3.67
CA SER A 86 -5.20 11.81 4.85
C SER A 86 -6.54 12.44 4.49
N TYR A 87 -7.49 12.34 5.43
CA TYR A 87 -8.75 13.08 5.35
C TYR A 87 -8.99 13.93 6.59
N THR A 88 -9.80 14.96 6.43
CA THR A 88 -10.31 15.78 7.53
C THR A 88 -11.82 15.92 7.41
N TYR A 89 -12.55 15.51 8.46
CA TYR A 89 -13.98 15.72 8.58
C TYR A 89 -14.27 17.03 9.34
N LEU A 90 -15.05 17.90 8.69
CA LEU A 90 -15.39 19.27 9.09
C LEU A 90 -16.87 19.39 9.47
N GLY A 91 -17.40 18.45 10.24
CA GLY A 91 -18.78 18.50 10.76
C GLY A 91 -18.89 18.85 12.24
N PHE A 92 -17.77 19.08 12.91
CA PHE A 92 -17.68 19.42 14.34
C PHE A 92 -16.89 20.71 14.53
N GLU A 93 -16.98 21.29 15.72
CA GLU A 93 -16.15 22.43 16.13
C GLU A 93 -14.66 22.09 16.04
N LYS A 94 -14.26 20.92 16.57
CA LYS A 94 -12.92 20.36 16.39
C LYS A 94 -12.92 19.36 15.22
N PRO A 95 -12.16 19.60 14.14
CA PRO A 95 -12.07 18.66 13.03
C PRO A 95 -11.60 17.28 13.45
N SER A 96 -12.17 16.24 12.84
CA SER A 96 -11.72 14.86 13.01
C SER A 96 -10.83 14.46 11.85
N VAL A 97 -9.68 13.85 12.15
CA VAL A 97 -8.66 13.52 11.15
C VAL A 97 -8.45 12.01 11.10
N GLY A 98 -8.26 11.47 9.91
CA GLY A 98 -7.90 10.08 9.71
C GLY A 98 -7.17 9.87 8.39
N LYS A 99 -7.10 8.61 7.97
CA LYS A 99 -6.51 8.17 6.71
C LYS A 99 -7.58 7.54 5.82
N PHE A 100 -7.29 7.45 4.53
CA PHE A 100 -8.14 6.72 3.60
C PHE A 100 -7.31 5.93 2.59
N LYS A 101 -7.92 4.93 1.99
CA LYS A 101 -7.36 4.18 0.87
C LYS A 101 -8.41 4.03 -0.22
N ILE A 102 -7.96 3.98 -1.46
CA ILE A 102 -8.82 3.63 -2.60
C ILE A 102 -8.72 2.13 -2.81
N ASN A 103 -9.83 1.42 -2.74
CA ASN A 103 -9.85 -0.02 -2.96
C ASN A 103 -9.91 -0.38 -4.45
N LYS A 104 -9.93 -1.68 -4.75
CA LYS A 104 -9.86 -2.17 -6.14
C LYS A 104 -11.10 -1.79 -6.96
N GLU A 105 -12.22 -1.61 -6.28
CA GLU A 105 -13.49 -1.16 -6.83
C GLU A 105 -13.49 0.36 -7.06
N GLY A 106 -12.49 1.05 -6.50
CA GLY A 106 -12.30 2.49 -6.52
C GLY A 106 -13.21 3.25 -5.55
N ASN A 107 -13.69 2.58 -4.51
CA ASN A 107 -14.36 3.18 -3.37
C ASN A 107 -13.31 3.68 -2.35
N ILE A 108 -13.74 4.51 -1.41
CA ILE A 108 -12.87 5.05 -0.37
C ILE A 108 -13.10 4.28 0.93
N ASP A 109 -12.08 3.60 1.43
CA ASP A 109 -12.10 3.00 2.78
C ASP A 109 -11.44 3.95 3.77
N PHE A 110 -12.16 4.31 4.84
CA PHE A 110 -11.70 5.23 5.88
C PHE A 110 -11.10 4.49 7.08
N ILE A 111 -10.01 5.03 7.61
CA ILE A 111 -9.22 4.45 8.71
C ILE A 111 -8.93 5.54 9.74
N GLY A 112 -9.37 5.33 10.98
CA GLY A 112 -9.29 6.29 12.07
C GLY A 112 -10.22 7.49 11.88
N GLY A 113 -10.27 8.36 12.90
CA GLY A 113 -11.12 9.55 12.92
C GLY A 113 -12.61 9.22 13.04
N TYR A 114 -13.46 10.17 12.68
CA TYR A 114 -14.91 10.05 12.84
C TYR A 114 -15.54 9.00 11.90
N LEU A 115 -14.96 8.84 10.71
CA LEU A 115 -15.44 7.89 9.69
C LEU A 115 -14.73 6.53 9.78
N ASP A 116 -14.08 6.20 10.90
CA ASP A 116 -13.31 4.95 11.03
C ASP A 116 -14.14 3.72 10.64
N LYS A 117 -13.53 2.84 9.84
CA LYS A 117 -14.16 1.64 9.24
C LYS A 117 -15.34 1.96 8.31
N GLY A 118 -15.46 3.21 7.88
CA GLY A 118 -16.42 3.66 6.90
C GLY A 118 -15.99 3.33 5.47
N ASN A 119 -16.97 3.26 4.58
CA ASN A 119 -16.79 3.11 3.16
C ASN A 119 -17.56 4.23 2.42
N ALA A 120 -16.93 4.82 1.40
CA ALA A 120 -17.54 5.71 0.43
C ALA A 120 -17.63 5.00 -0.92
N GLU A 121 -18.82 4.48 -1.23
CA GLU A 121 -19.11 3.81 -2.49
C GLU A 121 -19.32 4.83 -3.59
N LYS A 122 -18.69 4.62 -4.76
CA LYS A 122 -18.91 5.49 -5.92
C LYS A 122 -20.36 5.42 -6.38
N MET A 123 -20.90 6.57 -6.74
CA MET A 123 -22.22 6.67 -7.37
C MET A 123 -22.08 6.74 -8.90
N ASP A 124 -23.21 6.84 -9.59
CA ASP A 124 -23.35 7.06 -11.03
C ASP A 124 -22.71 8.36 -11.55
N ARG A 125 -22.25 9.24 -10.64
CA ARG A 125 -21.65 10.55 -10.94
C ARG A 125 -20.22 10.67 -10.43
N ILE A 126 -19.39 11.41 -11.15
CA ILE A 126 -17.98 11.57 -10.81
C ILE A 126 -17.83 12.37 -9.52
N ASN A 127 -16.90 11.95 -8.66
CA ASN A 127 -16.65 12.60 -7.36
C ASN A 127 -17.92 12.72 -6.51
N LYS A 128 -18.82 11.73 -6.61
CA LYS A 128 -19.99 11.59 -5.78
C LYS A 128 -20.00 10.22 -5.15
N PHE A 129 -20.15 10.19 -3.84
CA PHE A 129 -20.05 8.98 -3.04
C PHE A 129 -21.23 8.82 -2.10
N TYR A 130 -21.63 7.57 -1.92
CA TYR A 130 -22.52 7.15 -0.86
C TYR A 130 -21.68 6.67 0.33
N ILE A 131 -21.86 7.28 1.50
CA ILE A 131 -21.01 7.02 2.67
C ILE A 131 -21.79 6.27 3.74
N VAL A 132 -21.20 5.15 4.19
CA VAL A 132 -21.67 4.36 5.33
C VAL A 132 -20.51 4.17 6.30
N PHE A 133 -20.77 4.29 7.60
CA PHE A 133 -19.78 4.07 8.66
C PHE A 133 -20.47 3.66 9.96
N PRO A 134 -19.81 2.91 10.86
CA PRO A 134 -20.48 2.30 12.02
C PRO A 134 -21.12 3.28 13.00
N THR A 135 -20.56 4.47 13.14
CA THR A 135 -21.07 5.52 14.04
C THR A 135 -22.11 6.43 13.38
N ASN A 136 -22.56 6.11 12.16
CA ASN A 136 -23.58 6.89 11.44
C ASN A 136 -24.99 6.52 11.93
N PRO A 137 -25.70 7.41 12.65
CA PRO A 137 -27.06 7.10 13.13
C PRO A 137 -28.09 6.98 12.00
N ASP A 138 -27.83 7.59 10.83
CA ASP A 138 -28.78 7.65 9.72
C ASP A 138 -28.46 6.67 8.57
N ASN A 139 -27.31 5.98 8.64
CA ASN A 139 -26.79 5.02 7.65
C ASN A 139 -26.70 5.49 6.17
N ARG A 140 -27.12 6.72 5.83
CA ARG A 140 -27.30 7.19 4.45
C ARG A 140 -26.79 8.62 4.28
N TRP A 141 -25.50 8.79 3.98
CA TRP A 141 -24.94 10.09 3.61
C TRP A 141 -24.49 10.09 2.16
N THR A 142 -24.59 11.24 1.51
CA THR A 142 -24.00 11.48 0.19
C THR A 142 -22.94 12.56 0.32
N ALA A 143 -21.78 12.34 -0.29
CA ALA A 143 -20.71 13.30 -0.37
C ALA A 143 -20.43 13.66 -1.84
N SER A 144 -20.44 14.95 -2.16
CA SER A 144 -20.18 15.43 -3.53
C SER A 144 -19.10 16.50 -3.50
N LEU A 145 -18.16 16.42 -4.45
CA LEU A 145 -17.20 17.50 -4.67
C LEU A 145 -17.96 18.69 -5.26
N ASN A 146 -17.93 19.82 -4.54
CA ASN A 146 -18.47 21.09 -5.04
C ASN A 146 -17.46 21.78 -5.95
#